data_AF-A0A2I0ML53-F1
#
_entry.id   AF-A0A2I0ML53-F1
#
_cell.length_a   1.000
_cell.length_b   1.000
_cell.length_c   1.000
_cell.angle_alpha   90.00
_cell.angle_beta   90.00
_cell.angle_gamma   90.00
#
_symmetry.space_group_name_H-M   'P 1'
#
loop_
_entity.id
_entity.type
_entity.pdbx_description
1 polymer ?
#
loop_
_entity_poly.entity_id
_entity_poly.type
_entity_poly.pdbx_seq_one_letter_code
_entity_poly.pdbx_strand_id
1 'polypeptide(L)'
;NFKDPEAVRALTCTLLKEDFGLTIDIPVERLIPTVPLRLNYIHWVEDLIGHQDGDKQVLRRGIDIGTGASCIYPLLGATLNGWYFLATEVDDMCFNYAKKNVEQNNLSDLIKVVKVPQKTLLMDALKEESEIVYDFCMCNPPFFANQLEAKGVNSRNPRRPPPSSVNTGGITEIMAEGGELEFVKRIIHDSLQLKKRLRWYSCMLGKKCSLAPLKEELRIQGVPKVTHTEFCQGRTMRWALAWSFYDDVQVPSPPSKRRKLEKPRKPITFMVLASTVKELSVKAAAMGWDAVEAIAVVRAWVEKILTDLKVQHKRVPCGKDEVSLFVTAIENSWIHLRRKKREKVRQLQELPRASEGILQAMEEEKNSKKSESNNLDCENPKTEDSEMGFMAPDEDVHLTTGDELMEESAAKEEHSEHVKEEETKAKQGETLLGKGSSDAKEEPCPSEEASNLTVEKERSPKETSRCFLFKCLMNVKKEGNDVLVEMHWVEGQNRDLMNQLCTYVRNQILRLVAS
;
A
#
# COMPACT_ATOMS: atom_id res chain seq x y z
N ASN A 1 16.76 -15.19 24.73
CA ASN A 1 16.84 -14.45 23.44
C ASN A 1 15.66 -14.89 22.60
N PHE A 2 14.77 -14.04 22.06
CA PHE A 2 13.56 -14.55 21.36
C PHE A 2 13.79 -15.12 19.95
N LYS A 3 15.05 -15.20 19.48
CA LYS A 3 15.47 -16.03 18.34
C LYS A 3 15.87 -17.46 18.72
N ASP A 4 15.94 -17.76 20.01
CA ASP A 4 16.27 -19.09 20.54
C ASP A 4 14.96 -19.86 20.79
N PRO A 5 14.76 -21.04 20.17
CA PRO A 5 13.60 -21.90 20.39
C PRO A 5 13.31 -22.18 21.85
N GLU A 6 14.33 -22.43 22.68
CA GLU A 6 14.13 -22.82 24.07
C GLU A 6 13.59 -21.67 24.90
N ALA A 7 14.09 -20.44 24.67
CA ALA A 7 13.57 -19.24 25.32
C ALA A 7 12.11 -18.92 24.93
N VAL A 8 11.69 -19.24 23.71
CA VAL A 8 10.28 -19.05 23.26
C VAL A 8 9.39 -20.18 23.81
N ARG A 9 9.88 -21.43 23.84
CA ARG A 9 9.19 -22.57 24.47
C ARG A 9 8.97 -22.33 25.96
N ALA A 10 10.03 -21.98 26.69
CA ALA A 10 9.98 -21.71 28.13
C ALA A 10 8.96 -20.62 28.45
N LEU A 11 9.01 -19.46 27.77
CA LEU A 11 8.01 -18.40 27.95
C LEU A 11 6.59 -18.88 27.69
N THR A 12 6.38 -19.69 26.64
CA THR A 12 5.05 -20.20 26.27
C THR A 12 4.50 -21.17 27.33
N CYS A 13 5.31 -22.12 27.78
CA CYS A 13 4.93 -23.06 28.84
C CYS A 13 4.72 -22.36 30.19
N THR A 14 5.52 -21.34 30.53
CA THR A 14 5.35 -20.53 31.74
C THR A 14 4.05 -19.74 31.71
N LEU A 15 3.77 -18.98 30.64
CA LEU A 15 2.52 -18.20 30.52
C LEU A 15 1.28 -19.10 30.60
N LEU A 16 1.29 -20.26 29.93
CA LEU A 16 0.15 -21.20 30.00
C LEU A 16 -0.07 -21.76 31.41
N LYS A 17 1.01 -22.02 32.15
CA LYS A 17 0.92 -22.52 33.52
C LYS A 17 0.51 -21.44 34.53
N GLU A 18 1.01 -20.21 34.37
CA GLU A 18 0.76 -19.10 35.29
C GLU A 18 -0.61 -18.43 35.05
N ASP A 19 -0.96 -18.14 33.79
CA ASP A 19 -2.20 -17.41 33.46
C ASP A 19 -3.42 -18.34 33.29
N PHE A 20 -3.22 -19.62 32.93
CA PHE A 20 -4.31 -20.56 32.57
C PHE A 20 -4.27 -21.90 33.33
N GLY A 21 -3.26 -22.14 34.19
CA GLY A 21 -3.05 -23.42 34.88
C GLY A 21 -2.60 -24.58 33.98
N LEU A 22 -2.46 -24.35 32.68
CA LEU A 22 -2.19 -25.36 31.66
C LEU A 22 -0.71 -25.76 31.64
N THR A 23 -0.42 -27.02 31.99
CA THR A 23 0.93 -27.59 31.88
C THR A 23 1.08 -28.30 30.55
N ILE A 24 1.92 -27.79 29.64
CA ILE A 24 2.17 -28.41 28.34
C ILE A 24 3.66 -28.67 28.06
N ASP A 25 3.91 -29.71 27.27
CA ASP A 25 5.20 -30.16 26.78
C ASP A 25 5.23 -30.06 25.24
N ILE A 26 6.30 -29.52 24.66
CA ILE A 26 6.40 -29.24 23.22
C ILE A 26 7.82 -29.56 22.71
N PRO A 27 7.97 -30.34 21.62
CA PRO A 27 9.26 -30.56 20.97
C PRO A 27 9.74 -29.28 20.27
N VAL A 28 11.05 -29.03 20.28
CA VAL A 28 11.65 -27.85 19.59
C VAL A 28 11.65 -28.00 18.07
N GLU A 29 11.34 -29.20 17.59
CA GLU A 29 11.21 -29.64 16.20
C GLU A 29 9.81 -29.37 15.60
N ARG A 30 8.91 -28.70 16.34
CA ARG A 30 7.57 -28.30 15.91
C ARG A 30 7.25 -26.86 16.27
N LEU A 31 6.12 -26.32 15.78
CA LEU A 31 5.80 -24.91 15.86
C LEU A 31 5.43 -24.50 17.29
N ILE A 32 6.32 -23.78 17.97
CA ILE A 32 6.04 -23.22 19.29
C ILE A 32 5.01 -22.09 19.12
N PRO A 33 3.80 -22.20 19.70
CA PRO A 33 2.78 -21.16 19.59
C PRO A 33 3.15 -19.93 20.43
N THR A 34 2.63 -18.75 20.08
CA THR A 34 2.78 -17.54 20.90
C THR A 34 1.41 -17.15 21.47
N VAL A 35 1.22 -17.34 22.77
CA VAL A 35 -0.11 -17.30 23.44
C VAL A 35 -0.95 -16.07 23.08
N PRO A 36 -0.44 -14.81 23.09
CA PRO A 36 -1.25 -13.63 22.76
C PRO A 36 -1.79 -13.58 21.33
N LEU A 37 -1.15 -14.28 20.37
CA LEU A 37 -1.65 -14.39 19.01
C LEU A 37 -2.72 -15.50 18.87
N ARG A 38 -2.68 -16.50 19.75
CA ARG A 38 -3.68 -17.58 19.80
C ARG A 38 -4.96 -17.11 20.50
N LEU A 39 -4.84 -16.40 21.63
CA LEU A 39 -5.95 -15.75 22.34
C LEU A 39 -6.75 -14.80 21.45
N ASN A 40 -6.07 -13.94 20.67
CA ASN A 40 -6.72 -13.06 19.70
C ASN A 40 -7.68 -13.79 18.74
N TYR A 41 -7.39 -15.06 18.42
CA TYR A 41 -8.23 -15.87 17.54
C TYR A 41 -9.38 -16.53 18.32
N ILE A 42 -9.12 -17.05 19.53
CA ILE A 42 -10.17 -17.59 20.43
C ILE A 42 -11.25 -16.52 20.70
N HIS A 43 -10.86 -15.30 21.09
CA HIS A 43 -11.80 -14.20 21.31
C HIS A 43 -12.55 -13.76 20.05
N TRP A 44 -11.94 -13.87 18.87
CA TRP A 44 -12.66 -13.61 17.63
C TRP A 44 -13.62 -14.75 17.24
N VAL A 45 -13.39 -15.98 17.71
CA VAL A 45 -14.36 -17.07 17.59
C VAL A 45 -15.52 -16.87 18.59
N GLU A 46 -15.26 -16.36 19.80
CA GLU A 46 -16.30 -15.93 20.75
C GLU A 46 -17.23 -14.86 20.12
N ASP A 47 -16.65 -13.84 19.47
CA ASP A 47 -17.39 -12.82 18.68
C ASP A 47 -18.25 -13.45 17.56
N LEU A 48 -17.72 -14.46 16.85
CA LEU A 48 -18.38 -15.10 15.70
C LEU A 48 -19.56 -15.97 16.11
N ILE A 49 -19.38 -16.85 17.10
CA ILE A 49 -20.45 -17.78 17.52
C ILE A 49 -21.51 -17.10 18.39
N GLY A 50 -21.15 -15.97 19.01
CA GLY A 50 -22.03 -15.16 19.84
C GLY A 50 -22.04 -15.60 21.30
N HIS A 51 -21.46 -14.78 22.17
CA HIS A 51 -21.62 -14.90 23.61
C HIS A 51 -22.98 -14.27 24.00
N GLN A 52 -23.94 -15.08 24.45
CA GLN A 52 -25.14 -14.58 25.14
C GLN A 52 -25.06 -15.00 26.61
N ASP A 53 -25.33 -14.10 27.56
CA ASP A 53 -25.18 -14.41 28.99
C ASP A 53 -26.11 -15.51 29.51
N GLY A 54 -27.19 -15.82 28.79
CA GLY A 54 -28.07 -16.96 29.06
C GLY A 54 -27.60 -18.30 28.47
N ASP A 55 -26.66 -18.31 27.51
CA ASP A 55 -26.27 -19.51 26.75
C ASP A 55 -25.19 -20.36 27.44
N LYS A 56 -24.82 -20.03 28.69
CA LYS A 56 -23.76 -20.70 29.48
C LYS A 56 -24.07 -22.17 29.86
N GLN A 57 -25.17 -22.73 29.36
CA GLN A 57 -25.53 -24.14 29.46
C GLN A 57 -25.39 -24.91 28.12
N VAL A 58 -25.16 -24.23 26.99
CA VAL A 58 -25.05 -24.88 25.68
C VAL A 58 -23.59 -25.19 25.36
N LEU A 59 -23.25 -26.48 25.39
CA LEU A 59 -21.92 -26.97 25.01
C LEU A 59 -21.62 -26.66 23.53
N ARG A 60 -20.77 -25.64 23.31
CA ARG A 60 -20.25 -25.28 21.99
C ARG A 60 -19.29 -26.35 21.47
N ARG A 61 -19.30 -26.61 20.16
CA ARG A 61 -18.46 -27.60 19.50
C ARG A 61 -17.61 -26.96 18.40
N GLY A 62 -16.30 -27.02 18.58
CA GLY A 62 -15.28 -26.55 17.64
C GLY A 62 -14.56 -27.67 16.91
N ILE A 63 -13.97 -27.35 15.76
CA ILE A 63 -12.97 -28.18 15.09
C ILE A 63 -11.69 -27.37 14.95
N ASP A 64 -10.55 -27.92 15.35
CA ASP A 64 -9.23 -27.32 15.09
C ASP A 64 -8.47 -28.16 14.04
N ILE A 65 -8.17 -27.55 12.89
CA ILE A 65 -7.56 -28.23 11.74
C ILE A 65 -6.05 -28.03 11.76
N GLY A 66 -5.30 -29.08 12.12
CA GLY A 66 -3.85 -29.02 12.30
C GLY A 66 -3.49 -28.40 13.65
N THR A 67 -3.87 -29.08 14.73
CA THR A 67 -3.77 -28.55 16.10
C THR A 67 -2.33 -28.41 16.61
N GLY A 68 -1.38 -29.12 15.97
CA GLY A 68 0.04 -29.11 16.30
C GLY A 68 0.36 -29.75 17.65
N ALA A 69 1.64 -30.01 17.93
CA ALA A 69 2.09 -30.63 19.19
C ALA A 69 1.54 -29.97 20.46
N SER A 70 1.30 -28.66 20.41
CA SER A 70 0.79 -27.87 21.54
C SER A 70 -0.70 -28.06 21.86
N CYS A 71 -1.54 -28.53 20.92
CA CYS A 71 -3.01 -28.54 21.02
C CYS A 71 -3.61 -27.18 21.51
N ILE A 72 -3.02 -26.07 21.07
CA ILE A 72 -3.14 -24.78 21.77
C ILE A 72 -4.53 -24.14 21.71
N TYR A 73 -5.27 -24.29 20.61
CA TYR A 73 -6.62 -23.73 20.51
C TYR A 73 -7.65 -24.56 21.30
N PRO A 74 -7.66 -25.91 21.21
CA PRO A 74 -8.49 -26.73 22.06
C PRO A 74 -8.28 -26.50 23.55
N LEU A 75 -7.02 -26.49 24.02
CA LEU A 75 -6.71 -26.25 25.43
C LEU A 75 -7.21 -24.88 25.91
N LEU A 76 -6.92 -23.81 25.16
CA LEU A 76 -7.38 -22.46 25.52
C LEU A 76 -8.92 -22.35 25.50
N GLY A 77 -9.59 -22.86 24.46
CA GLY A 77 -11.04 -22.76 24.33
C GLY A 77 -11.81 -23.63 25.33
N ALA A 78 -11.28 -24.81 25.68
CA ALA A 78 -11.83 -25.65 26.75
C ALA A 78 -11.65 -25.00 28.12
N THR A 79 -10.45 -24.51 28.46
CA THR A 79 -10.17 -23.86 29.76
C THR A 79 -10.92 -22.55 29.94
N LEU A 80 -11.04 -21.71 28.91
CA LEU A 80 -11.70 -20.40 29.02
C LEU A 80 -13.23 -20.47 28.92
N ASN A 81 -13.75 -21.30 28.01
CA ASN A 81 -15.15 -21.25 27.60
C ASN A 81 -15.90 -22.59 27.71
N GLY A 82 -15.27 -23.66 28.22
CA GLY A 82 -15.88 -25.00 28.33
C GLY A 82 -16.22 -25.64 26.99
N TRP A 83 -15.57 -25.20 25.89
CA TRP A 83 -15.86 -25.70 24.54
C TRP A 83 -15.36 -27.14 24.33
N TYR A 84 -16.18 -27.96 23.65
CA TYR A 84 -15.73 -29.23 23.10
C TYR A 84 -14.97 -28.99 21.78
N PHE A 85 -13.92 -29.77 21.53
CA PHE A 85 -13.11 -29.72 20.32
C PHE A 85 -12.88 -31.10 19.70
N LEU A 86 -13.10 -31.18 18.39
CA LEU A 86 -12.50 -32.19 17.52
C LEU A 86 -11.17 -31.63 17.00
N ALA A 87 -10.04 -32.12 17.50
CA ALA A 87 -8.71 -31.59 17.18
C ALA A 87 -7.99 -32.54 16.22
N THR A 88 -7.81 -32.14 14.95
CA THR A 88 -7.24 -33.01 13.91
C THR A 88 -5.76 -32.74 13.67
N GLU A 89 -5.00 -33.80 13.40
CA GLU A 89 -3.57 -33.69 13.11
C GLU A 89 -3.10 -34.77 12.11
N VAL A 90 -2.12 -34.43 11.27
CA VAL A 90 -1.54 -35.31 10.23
C VAL A 90 -0.14 -35.80 10.57
N ASP A 91 0.60 -35.09 11.43
CA ASP A 91 1.96 -35.42 11.84
C ASP A 91 1.98 -36.27 13.13
N ASP A 92 2.66 -37.41 13.09
CA ASP A 92 2.77 -38.35 14.22
C ASP A 92 3.31 -37.72 15.51
N MET A 93 4.31 -36.85 15.41
CA MET A 93 4.86 -36.17 16.59
C MET A 93 3.85 -35.17 17.16
N CYS A 94 3.23 -34.35 16.31
CA CYS A 94 2.19 -33.41 16.73
C CYS A 94 1.00 -34.13 17.38
N PHE A 95 0.50 -35.22 16.77
CA PHE A 95 -0.60 -36.01 17.32
C PHE A 95 -0.28 -36.58 18.71
N ASN A 96 0.90 -37.18 18.89
CA ASN A 96 1.30 -37.79 20.15
C ASN A 96 1.48 -36.74 21.27
N TYR A 97 2.11 -35.60 20.98
CA TYR A 97 2.24 -34.51 21.96
C TYR A 97 0.90 -33.82 22.25
N ALA A 98 0.05 -33.60 21.24
CA ALA A 98 -1.28 -33.01 21.44
C ALA A 98 -2.14 -33.87 22.37
N LYS A 99 -2.17 -35.19 22.13
CA LYS A 99 -2.89 -36.14 22.99
C LYS A 99 -2.36 -36.14 24.42
N LYS A 100 -1.03 -36.24 24.61
CA LYS A 100 -0.38 -36.15 25.93
C LYS A 100 -0.74 -34.84 26.66
N ASN A 101 -0.72 -33.72 25.94
CA ASN A 101 -1.04 -32.39 26.49
C ASN A 101 -2.50 -32.25 26.91
N VAL A 102 -3.45 -32.92 26.24
CA VAL A 102 -4.85 -33.00 26.67
C VAL A 102 -5.00 -33.87 27.92
N GLU A 103 -4.40 -35.07 27.90
CA GLU A 103 -4.51 -36.06 28.99
C GLU A 103 -3.93 -35.53 30.30
N GLN A 104 -2.75 -34.89 30.27
CA GLN A 104 -2.08 -34.38 31.48
C GLN A 104 -2.71 -33.09 32.07
N ASN A 105 -3.65 -32.46 31.37
CA ASN A 105 -4.49 -31.37 31.89
C ASN A 105 -5.93 -31.83 32.19
N ASN A 106 -6.21 -33.14 32.11
CA ASN A 106 -7.52 -33.75 32.37
C ASN A 106 -8.67 -33.22 31.47
N LEU A 107 -8.36 -32.76 30.25
CA LEU A 107 -9.34 -32.17 29.33
C LEU A 107 -9.89 -33.14 28.27
N SER A 108 -9.65 -34.46 28.42
CA SER A 108 -10.04 -35.49 27.45
C SER A 108 -11.56 -35.57 27.17
N ASP A 109 -12.40 -35.20 28.15
CA ASP A 109 -13.86 -35.16 27.99
C ASP A 109 -14.33 -33.99 27.09
N LEU A 110 -13.49 -32.97 26.93
CA LEU A 110 -13.73 -31.81 26.05
C LEU A 110 -12.93 -31.88 24.75
N ILE A 111 -11.78 -32.56 24.69
CA ILE A 111 -10.87 -32.50 23.54
C ILE A 111 -10.59 -33.89 22.96
N LYS A 112 -11.25 -34.20 21.84
CA LYS A 112 -11.04 -35.42 21.05
C LYS A 112 -9.94 -35.19 20.01
N VAL A 113 -8.70 -35.59 20.34
CA VAL A 113 -7.55 -35.52 19.42
C VAL A 113 -7.58 -36.70 18.44
N VAL A 114 -7.55 -36.44 17.14
CA VAL A 114 -7.70 -37.46 16.08
C VAL A 114 -6.59 -37.34 15.03
N LYS A 115 -5.95 -38.47 14.70
CA LYS A 115 -4.99 -38.55 13.59
C LYS A 115 -5.74 -38.73 12.27
N VAL A 116 -5.47 -37.88 11.28
CA VAL A 116 -6.13 -37.90 9.96
C VAL A 116 -5.12 -37.99 8.81
N PRO A 117 -5.45 -38.58 7.64
CA PRO A 117 -4.55 -38.65 6.51
C PRO A 117 -4.42 -37.28 5.79
N GLN A 118 -3.21 -36.95 5.32
CA GLN A 118 -2.85 -35.64 4.73
C GLN A 118 -3.74 -35.12 3.58
N LYS A 119 -4.50 -36.01 2.91
CA LYS A 119 -5.43 -35.67 1.82
C LYS A 119 -6.77 -35.10 2.33
N THR A 120 -7.00 -35.08 3.63
CA THR A 120 -8.31 -34.78 4.24
C THR A 120 -8.25 -33.58 5.18
N LEU A 121 -9.35 -32.84 5.30
CA LEU A 121 -9.46 -31.67 6.18
C LEU A 121 -10.69 -31.77 7.08
N LEU A 122 -11.89 -31.54 6.56
CA LEU A 122 -13.13 -31.58 7.34
C LEU A 122 -14.00 -32.79 7.02
N MET A 123 -14.05 -33.24 5.76
CA MET A 123 -14.92 -34.36 5.34
C MET A 123 -14.71 -35.64 6.16
N ASP A 124 -13.47 -36.14 6.20
CA ASP A 124 -13.16 -37.44 6.78
C ASP A 124 -13.18 -37.42 8.32
N ALA A 125 -12.71 -36.32 8.92
CA ALA A 125 -12.81 -36.09 10.36
C ALA A 125 -14.27 -36.12 10.86
N LEU A 126 -15.22 -35.81 9.98
CA LEU A 126 -16.65 -35.76 10.25
C LEU A 126 -17.44 -36.92 9.60
N LYS A 127 -16.80 -38.04 9.21
CA LYS A 127 -17.53 -39.20 8.66
C LYS A 127 -18.41 -39.90 9.68
N GLU A 128 -17.98 -39.99 10.94
CA GLU A 128 -18.65 -40.76 12.00
C GLU A 128 -19.73 -39.95 12.75
N GLU A 129 -19.65 -38.62 12.73
CA GLU A 129 -20.48 -37.73 13.56
C GLU A 129 -21.57 -37.01 12.74
N SER A 130 -22.24 -37.75 11.83
CA SER A 130 -23.16 -37.24 10.79
C SER A 130 -24.23 -36.26 11.30
N GLU A 131 -24.79 -36.53 12.48
CA GLU A 131 -25.89 -35.77 13.09
C GLU A 131 -25.44 -34.51 13.85
N ILE A 132 -24.13 -34.36 14.13
CA ILE A 132 -23.62 -33.24 14.92
C ILE A 132 -23.39 -32.02 14.03
N VAL A 133 -24.08 -30.93 14.37
CA VAL A 133 -23.78 -29.58 13.88
C VAL A 133 -22.73 -28.95 14.82
N TYR A 134 -21.67 -28.43 14.24
CA TYR A 134 -20.58 -27.76 14.95
C TYR A 134 -20.80 -26.23 14.93
N ASP A 135 -20.43 -25.52 15.99
CA ASP A 135 -20.52 -24.05 16.04
C ASP A 135 -19.43 -23.40 15.17
N PHE A 136 -18.22 -23.97 15.14
CA PHE A 136 -17.12 -23.43 14.34
C PHE A 136 -16.09 -24.47 13.88
N CYS A 137 -15.33 -24.15 12.83
CA CYS A 137 -13.95 -24.62 12.69
C CYS A 137 -12.96 -23.45 12.70
N MET A 138 -11.75 -23.73 13.16
CA MET A 138 -10.59 -22.85 13.11
C MET A 138 -9.36 -23.59 12.58
N CYS A 139 -8.38 -22.84 12.09
CA CYS A 139 -7.17 -23.40 11.50
C CYS A 139 -6.03 -22.37 11.49
N ASN A 140 -4.81 -22.85 11.75
CA ASN A 140 -3.56 -22.12 11.48
C ASN A 140 -2.83 -22.86 10.35
N PRO A 141 -3.04 -22.50 9.07
CA PRO A 141 -2.60 -23.29 7.94
C PRO A 141 -1.08 -23.14 7.72
N PRO A 142 -0.44 -24.16 7.11
CA PRO A 142 0.94 -24.03 6.63
C PRO A 142 1.07 -22.87 5.64
N PHE A 143 1.91 -21.89 5.99
CA PHE A 143 1.93 -20.62 5.28
C PHE A 143 2.61 -20.70 3.90
N PHE A 144 3.66 -21.48 3.73
CA PHE A 144 4.61 -21.34 2.63
C PHE A 144 4.38 -22.33 1.48
N ALA A 145 4.49 -21.85 0.23
CA ALA A 145 4.37 -22.71 -0.94
C ALA A 145 5.65 -23.53 -1.23
N ASN A 146 6.81 -23.09 -0.70
CA ASN A 146 8.11 -23.72 -0.93
C ASN A 146 9.15 -23.24 0.09
N GLN A 147 10.32 -23.89 0.11
CA GLN A 147 11.39 -23.60 1.07
C GLN A 147 12.04 -22.22 0.89
N LEU A 148 12.00 -21.61 -0.32
CA LEU A 148 12.49 -20.24 -0.55
C LEU A 148 11.59 -19.22 0.16
N GLU A 149 10.28 -19.41 0.09
CA GLU A 149 9.33 -18.56 0.81
C GLU A 149 9.46 -18.75 2.33
N ALA A 150 9.64 -19.98 2.80
CA ALA A 150 9.86 -20.29 4.21
C ALA A 150 11.16 -19.67 4.78
N LYS A 151 12.22 -19.56 3.97
CA LYS A 151 13.46 -18.84 4.31
C LYS A 151 13.29 -17.31 4.33
N GLY A 152 12.16 -16.77 3.85
CA GLY A 152 11.84 -15.34 3.90
C GLY A 152 12.70 -14.44 2.99
N VAL A 153 13.52 -15.02 2.10
CA VAL A 153 14.49 -14.31 1.25
C VAL A 153 13.86 -13.47 0.14
N ASN A 154 12.56 -13.66 -0.12
CA ASN A 154 11.78 -12.94 -1.14
C ASN A 154 11.54 -11.47 -0.73
N SER A 155 12.58 -10.63 -0.81
CA SER A 155 12.52 -9.20 -0.47
C SER A 155 13.14 -8.30 -1.53
N ARG A 156 12.43 -7.23 -1.87
CA ARG A 156 12.88 -6.15 -2.79
C ARG A 156 14.11 -5.38 -2.30
N ASN A 157 14.56 -5.58 -1.06
CA ASN A 157 15.78 -5.01 -0.52
C ASN A 157 16.53 -6.09 0.27
N PRO A 158 17.74 -6.51 -0.14
CA PRO A 158 18.50 -7.53 0.58
C PRO A 158 18.93 -7.08 1.98
N ARG A 159 18.95 -5.76 2.26
CA ARG A 159 19.20 -5.19 3.60
C ARG A 159 17.94 -5.10 4.48
N ARG A 160 16.88 -5.88 4.18
CA ARG A 160 15.71 -6.00 5.07
C ARG A 160 16.15 -6.67 6.38
N PRO A 161 15.86 -6.08 7.55
CA PRO A 161 16.19 -6.72 8.83
C PRO A 161 15.52 -8.09 8.97
N PRO A 162 16.24 -9.12 9.48
CA PRO A 162 15.66 -10.44 9.73
C PRO A 162 14.59 -10.37 10.84
N PRO A 163 13.70 -11.37 10.93
CA PRO A 163 12.72 -11.45 12.01
C PRO A 163 13.38 -11.48 13.39
N SER A 164 12.65 -10.99 14.40
CA SER A 164 13.04 -11.06 15.82
C SER A 164 12.65 -12.38 16.50
N SER A 165 11.95 -13.26 15.77
CA SER A 165 11.54 -14.61 16.18
C SER A 165 12.17 -15.66 15.28
N VAL A 166 12.26 -16.89 15.79
CA VAL A 166 12.58 -18.10 15.03
C VAL A 166 11.30 -18.74 14.44
N ASN A 167 11.45 -19.61 13.44
CA ASN A 167 10.41 -20.53 13.00
C ASN A 167 10.91 -21.97 13.22
N THR A 168 10.17 -22.75 14.02
CA THR A 168 10.52 -24.11 14.42
C THR A 168 9.58 -25.17 13.83
N GLY A 169 8.56 -24.76 13.08
CA GLY A 169 7.53 -25.69 12.60
C GLY A 169 8.07 -26.75 11.64
N GLY A 170 7.59 -27.98 11.82
CA GLY A 170 7.84 -29.09 10.92
C GLY A 170 7.28 -28.84 9.53
N ILE A 171 7.74 -29.59 8.52
CA ILE A 171 7.43 -29.33 7.10
C ILE A 171 5.92 -29.20 6.86
N THR A 172 5.10 -30.06 7.48
CA THR A 172 3.63 -30.06 7.41
C THR A 172 2.96 -28.86 8.12
N GLU A 173 3.59 -28.29 9.14
CA GLU A 173 3.09 -27.11 9.87
C GLU A 173 3.41 -25.79 9.15
N ILE A 174 4.45 -25.78 8.29
CA ILE A 174 4.95 -24.55 7.64
C ILE A 174 4.75 -24.51 6.13
N MET A 175 4.64 -25.66 5.46
CA MET A 175 4.60 -25.77 4.00
C MET A 175 3.45 -26.64 3.50
N ALA A 176 2.84 -26.21 2.39
CA ALA A 176 1.87 -26.98 1.62
C ALA A 176 1.98 -26.63 0.13
N GLU A 177 1.48 -27.50 -0.74
CA GLU A 177 1.34 -27.21 -2.15
C GLU A 177 0.47 -25.96 -2.36
N GLY A 178 0.98 -24.97 -3.09
CA GLY A 178 0.34 -23.65 -3.25
C GLY A 178 0.34 -22.75 -1.99
N GLY A 179 0.86 -23.23 -0.85
CA GLY A 179 0.92 -22.51 0.43
C GLY A 179 -0.47 -22.17 1.01
N GLU A 180 -0.55 -21.14 1.86
CA GLU A 180 -1.82 -20.79 2.54
C GLU A 180 -2.98 -20.50 1.59
N LEU A 181 -2.73 -20.04 0.36
CA LEU A 181 -3.81 -19.71 -0.59
C LEU A 181 -4.58 -20.95 -1.03
N GLU A 182 -3.87 -21.96 -1.56
CA GLU A 182 -4.50 -23.20 -2.00
C GLU A 182 -4.93 -24.06 -0.80
N PHE A 183 -4.19 -24.04 0.32
CA PHE A 183 -4.63 -24.72 1.55
C PHE A 183 -6.01 -24.22 2.01
N VAL A 184 -6.23 -22.91 2.07
CA VAL A 184 -7.52 -22.34 2.49
C VAL A 184 -8.61 -22.53 1.45
N LYS A 185 -8.29 -22.52 0.14
CA LYS A 185 -9.25 -22.93 -0.91
C LYS A 185 -9.77 -24.36 -0.71
N ARG A 186 -8.96 -25.30 -0.23
CA ARG A 186 -9.45 -26.64 0.13
C ARG A 186 -10.45 -26.60 1.28
N ILE A 187 -10.24 -25.77 2.30
CA ILE A 187 -11.22 -25.55 3.38
C ILE A 187 -12.51 -24.93 2.82
N ILE A 188 -12.40 -23.98 1.90
CA ILE A 188 -13.57 -23.40 1.19
C ILE A 188 -14.31 -24.50 0.42
N HIS A 189 -13.61 -25.33 -0.35
CA HIS A 189 -14.21 -26.43 -1.12
C HIS A 189 -14.91 -27.47 -0.23
N ASP A 190 -14.31 -27.86 0.90
CA ASP A 190 -14.98 -28.71 1.90
C ASP A 190 -16.25 -28.02 2.44
N SER A 191 -16.16 -26.73 2.76
CA SER A 191 -17.30 -25.95 3.27
C SER A 191 -18.47 -25.86 2.28
N LEU A 192 -18.22 -25.92 0.97
CA LEU A 192 -19.26 -25.88 -0.07
C LEU A 192 -20.11 -27.16 -0.11
N GLN A 193 -19.62 -28.28 0.43
CA GLN A 193 -20.40 -29.52 0.54
C GLN A 193 -20.97 -29.70 1.96
N LEU A 194 -20.22 -29.32 3.00
CA LEU A 194 -20.69 -29.37 4.40
C LEU A 194 -21.76 -28.29 4.72
N LYS A 195 -21.67 -27.12 4.07
CA LYS A 195 -22.61 -25.98 4.18
C LYS A 195 -23.01 -25.67 5.63
N LYS A 196 -24.26 -25.93 6.01
CA LYS A 196 -24.83 -25.63 7.33
C LYS A 196 -24.44 -26.65 8.43
N ARG A 197 -23.58 -27.64 8.16
CA ARG A 197 -23.07 -28.55 9.19
C ARG A 197 -22.11 -27.87 10.19
N LEU A 198 -21.49 -26.75 9.79
CA LEU A 198 -20.79 -25.85 10.69
C LEU A 198 -21.49 -24.48 10.66
N ARG A 199 -21.69 -23.83 11.81
CA ARG A 199 -22.24 -22.46 11.87
C ARG A 199 -21.24 -21.44 11.34
N TRP A 200 -19.95 -21.61 11.63
CA TRP A 200 -18.85 -20.82 11.05
C TRP A 200 -17.69 -21.68 10.56
N TYR A 201 -17.10 -21.28 9.44
CA TYR A 201 -15.78 -21.72 9.00
C TYR A 201 -14.82 -20.56 9.19
N SER A 202 -13.62 -20.80 9.73
CA SER A 202 -12.61 -19.76 9.88
C SER A 202 -11.18 -20.27 9.64
N CYS A 203 -10.30 -19.38 9.18
CA CYS A 203 -8.88 -19.68 9.01
C CYS A 203 -7.99 -18.43 9.24
N MET A 204 -6.85 -18.61 9.90
CA MET A 204 -5.82 -17.58 10.05
C MET A 204 -4.97 -17.46 8.79
N LEU A 205 -4.63 -16.23 8.37
CA LEU A 205 -3.80 -15.95 7.20
C LEU A 205 -2.46 -15.35 7.61
N GLY A 206 -1.37 -15.94 7.12
CA GLY A 206 0.00 -15.50 7.35
C GLY A 206 0.34 -14.23 6.57
N LYS A 207 -0.22 -14.09 5.37
CA LYS A 207 0.13 -13.02 4.41
C LYS A 207 -1.09 -12.15 4.07
N LYS A 208 -0.90 -10.84 4.03
CA LYS A 208 -1.98 -9.89 3.68
C LYS A 208 -2.47 -10.03 2.23
N CYS A 209 -1.64 -10.56 1.34
CA CYS A 209 -2.00 -10.79 -0.07
C CYS A 209 -3.00 -11.95 -0.25
N SER A 210 -3.07 -12.93 0.65
CA SER A 210 -4.01 -14.06 0.57
C SER A 210 -5.47 -13.63 0.77
N LEU A 211 -5.70 -12.59 1.57
CA LEU A 211 -7.03 -12.14 1.98
C LEU A 211 -7.91 -11.63 0.81
N ALA A 212 -7.30 -11.04 -0.22
CA ALA A 212 -8.04 -10.54 -1.38
C ALA A 212 -8.58 -11.68 -2.28
N PRO A 213 -7.76 -12.61 -2.82
CA PRO A 213 -8.24 -13.71 -3.65
C PRO A 213 -9.13 -14.69 -2.88
N LEU A 214 -8.89 -14.95 -1.59
CA LEU A 214 -9.78 -15.83 -0.80
C LEU A 214 -11.19 -15.23 -0.57
N LYS A 215 -11.29 -13.90 -0.44
CA LYS A 215 -12.60 -13.22 -0.39
C LYS A 215 -13.29 -13.21 -1.75
N GLU A 216 -12.53 -13.15 -2.84
CA GLU A 216 -13.07 -13.23 -4.19
C GLU A 216 -13.55 -14.64 -4.54
N GLU A 217 -12.83 -15.68 -4.11
CA GLU A 217 -13.27 -17.08 -4.18
C GLU A 217 -14.63 -17.27 -3.47
N LEU A 218 -14.73 -16.86 -2.20
CA LEU A 218 -16.00 -16.93 -1.45
C LEU A 218 -17.14 -16.15 -2.14
N ARG A 219 -16.83 -15.04 -2.82
CA ARG A 219 -17.80 -14.24 -3.59
C ARG A 219 -18.23 -14.94 -4.88
N ILE A 220 -17.32 -15.60 -5.59
CA ILE A 220 -17.60 -16.37 -6.81
C ILE A 220 -18.46 -17.61 -6.47
N GLN A 221 -18.14 -18.28 -5.36
CA GLN A 221 -18.87 -19.45 -4.87
C GLN A 221 -20.21 -19.10 -4.17
N GLY A 222 -20.60 -17.83 -4.14
CA GLY A 222 -21.91 -17.38 -3.64
C GLY A 222 -22.13 -17.51 -2.12
N VAL A 223 -21.06 -17.51 -1.32
CA VAL A 223 -21.16 -17.70 0.14
C VAL A 223 -21.80 -16.46 0.80
N PRO A 224 -22.93 -16.60 1.54
CA PRO A 224 -23.79 -15.46 1.88
C PRO A 224 -23.22 -14.57 3.00
N LYS A 225 -22.45 -15.12 3.94
CA LYS A 225 -21.82 -14.36 5.03
C LYS A 225 -20.30 -14.51 4.95
N VAL A 226 -19.58 -13.39 4.87
CA VAL A 226 -18.10 -13.35 4.88
C VAL A 226 -17.62 -12.16 5.72
N THR A 227 -16.76 -12.42 6.70
CA THR A 227 -16.06 -11.39 7.49
C THR A 227 -14.59 -11.72 7.68
N HIS A 228 -13.81 -10.76 8.18
CA HIS A 228 -12.36 -10.86 8.32
C HIS A 228 -11.84 -9.89 9.37
N THR A 229 -10.72 -10.23 10.01
CA THR A 229 -10.08 -9.40 11.04
C THR A 229 -8.57 -9.30 10.87
N GLU A 230 -7.92 -8.46 11.69
CA GLU A 230 -6.49 -8.18 11.69
C GLU A 230 -5.94 -8.28 13.13
N PHE A 231 -5.20 -9.35 13.42
CA PHE A 231 -4.56 -9.60 14.71
C PHE A 231 -3.20 -8.91 14.76
N CYS A 232 -3.03 -7.97 15.70
CA CYS A 232 -1.77 -7.25 15.90
C CYS A 232 -1.14 -7.66 17.23
N GLN A 233 0.05 -8.29 17.18
CA GLN A 233 0.86 -8.57 18.38
C GLN A 233 2.29 -8.08 18.16
N GLY A 234 2.61 -6.94 18.77
CA GLY A 234 3.91 -6.25 18.62
C GLY A 234 4.20 -5.88 17.16
N ARG A 235 5.21 -6.54 16.56
CA ARG A 235 5.56 -6.38 15.13
C ARG A 235 4.90 -7.41 14.22
N THR A 236 4.29 -8.45 14.79
CA THR A 236 3.69 -9.56 14.04
C THR A 236 2.22 -9.24 13.79
N MET A 237 1.86 -9.16 12.52
CA MET A 237 0.47 -9.05 12.07
C MET A 237 0.02 -10.38 11.47
N ARG A 238 -1.23 -10.73 11.71
CA ARG A 238 -1.97 -11.79 11.01
C ARG A 238 -3.33 -11.26 10.61
N TRP A 239 -3.97 -11.96 9.69
CA TRP A 239 -5.39 -11.76 9.39
C TRP A 239 -6.13 -13.04 9.74
N ALA A 240 -7.45 -12.97 9.85
CA ALA A 240 -8.28 -14.16 9.80
C ALA A 240 -9.48 -13.89 8.92
N LEU A 241 -9.98 -14.94 8.27
CA LEU A 241 -11.11 -14.93 7.36
C LEU A 241 -12.13 -15.93 7.89
N ALA A 242 -13.40 -15.53 7.96
CA ALA A 242 -14.48 -16.38 8.42
C ALA A 242 -15.71 -16.24 7.51
N TRP A 243 -16.42 -17.35 7.30
CA TRP A 243 -17.60 -17.39 6.45
C TRP A 243 -18.65 -18.37 6.96
N SER A 244 -19.89 -18.16 6.54
CA SER A 244 -21.03 -18.99 6.93
C SER A 244 -22.05 -19.11 5.80
N PHE A 245 -22.74 -20.23 5.80
CA PHE A 245 -23.91 -20.51 4.95
C PHE A 245 -25.24 -20.27 5.69
N TYR A 246 -25.20 -19.84 6.96
CA TYR A 246 -26.37 -19.48 7.74
C TYR A 246 -26.79 -18.02 7.53
N ASP A 247 -28.10 -17.79 7.57
CA ASP A 247 -28.72 -16.51 7.26
C ASP A 247 -29.01 -15.70 8.54
N ASP A 248 -29.23 -16.41 9.64
CA ASP A 248 -29.46 -15.93 11.02
C ASP A 248 -28.20 -15.46 11.75
N VAL A 249 -26.99 -15.92 11.38
CA VAL A 249 -25.77 -15.54 12.10
C VAL A 249 -25.50 -14.04 11.96
N GLN A 250 -25.30 -13.37 13.11
CA GLN A 250 -24.77 -12.03 13.15
C GLN A 250 -23.32 -12.05 12.65
N VAL A 251 -22.93 -11.04 11.87
CA VAL A 251 -21.59 -10.98 11.27
C VAL A 251 -20.79 -9.92 12.03
N PRO A 252 -19.74 -10.31 12.80
CA PRO A 252 -18.85 -9.35 13.42
C PRO A 252 -18.31 -8.37 12.39
N SER A 253 -18.49 -7.08 12.66
CA SER A 253 -18.02 -6.02 11.76
C SER A 253 -16.51 -6.17 11.57
N PRO A 254 -16.00 -6.28 10.32
CA PRO A 254 -14.56 -6.34 10.11
C PRO A 254 -13.92 -5.06 10.65
N PRO A 255 -12.64 -5.09 11.08
CA PRO A 255 -11.95 -3.94 11.64
C PRO A 255 -12.23 -2.72 10.80
N SER A 256 -12.88 -1.73 11.41
CA SER A 256 -13.23 -0.50 10.70
C SER A 256 -11.97 -0.02 10.01
N LYS A 257 -12.10 0.52 8.79
CA LYS A 257 -11.01 1.29 8.19
C LYS A 257 -10.73 2.39 9.19
N ARG A 258 -9.73 2.19 10.06
CA ARG A 258 -9.29 3.21 11.01
C ARG A 258 -9.02 4.41 10.13
N ARG A 259 -9.88 5.43 10.19
CA ARG A 259 -9.45 6.78 9.91
C ARG A 259 -8.21 6.88 10.77
N LYS A 260 -7.03 6.87 10.14
CA LYS A 260 -5.82 7.32 10.82
C LYS A 260 -6.27 8.65 11.40
N LEU A 261 -6.26 8.79 12.74
CA LEU A 261 -6.30 10.12 13.33
C LEU A 261 -5.22 10.87 12.56
N GLU A 262 -5.63 11.84 11.73
CA GLU A 262 -4.75 12.39 10.71
C GLU A 262 -3.68 13.15 11.46
N LYS A 263 -2.55 12.48 11.75
CA LYS A 263 -1.47 13.01 12.57
C LYS A 263 -1.17 14.39 12.01
N PRO A 264 -1.43 15.47 12.78
CA PRO A 264 -1.67 16.79 12.21
C PRO A 264 -0.54 17.12 11.25
N ARG A 265 -0.90 17.25 9.96
CA ARG A 265 0.05 17.16 8.86
C ARG A 265 0.98 18.36 8.96
N LYS A 266 2.17 18.18 9.55
CA LYS A 266 3.16 19.24 9.83
C LYS A 266 3.23 20.21 8.63
N PRO A 267 3.17 21.54 8.85
CA PRO A 267 3.24 22.51 7.77
C PRO A 267 4.54 22.36 6.97
N ILE A 268 4.53 22.84 5.73
CA ILE A 268 5.76 23.03 4.96
C ILE A 268 6.27 24.42 5.28
N THR A 269 7.50 24.55 5.80
CA THR A 269 8.01 25.81 6.36
C THR A 269 9.29 26.29 5.69
N PHE A 270 9.53 27.61 5.74
CA PHE A 270 10.86 28.19 5.52
C PHE A 270 11.07 29.48 6.33
N MET A 271 12.33 29.79 6.61
CA MET A 271 12.75 31.02 7.27
C MET A 271 13.14 32.09 6.26
N VAL A 272 12.80 33.34 6.56
CA VAL A 272 13.36 34.55 5.96
C VAL A 272 14.16 35.26 7.06
N LEU A 273 15.49 35.31 6.89
CA LEU A 273 16.40 35.82 7.92
C LEU A 273 16.32 37.33 8.06
N ALA A 274 16.63 37.87 9.24
CA ALA A 274 16.57 39.30 9.54
C ALA A 274 17.38 40.19 8.58
N SER A 275 18.48 39.67 8.01
CA SER A 275 19.24 40.34 6.93
C SER A 275 18.39 40.44 5.65
N THR A 276 17.86 39.31 5.19
CA THR A 276 16.94 39.22 4.04
C THR A 276 15.72 40.13 4.23
N VAL A 277 15.13 40.20 5.43
CA VAL A 277 14.02 41.11 5.73
C VAL A 277 14.40 42.57 5.55
N LYS A 278 15.56 43.02 6.08
CA LYS A 278 16.02 44.42 5.93
C LYS A 278 16.14 44.84 4.46
N GLU A 279 16.71 43.99 3.62
CA GLU A 279 16.86 44.27 2.19
C GLU A 279 15.51 44.29 1.45
N LEU A 280 14.59 43.38 1.82
CA LEU A 280 13.21 43.39 1.33
C LEU A 280 12.45 44.66 1.77
N SER A 281 12.73 45.22 2.95
CA SER A 281 12.16 46.49 3.41
C SER A 281 12.64 47.67 2.57
N VAL A 282 13.94 47.75 2.27
CA VAL A 282 14.50 48.80 1.38
C VAL A 282 13.85 48.74 0.00
N LYS A 283 13.70 47.54 -0.56
CA LYS A 283 13.07 47.34 -1.88
C LYS A 283 11.54 47.53 -1.86
N ALA A 284 10.88 47.32 -0.73
CA ALA A 284 9.47 47.66 -0.52
C ALA A 284 9.26 49.19 -0.48
N ALA A 285 10.09 49.91 0.27
CA ALA A 285 10.07 51.38 0.33
C ALA A 285 10.32 52.01 -1.06
N ALA A 286 11.27 51.46 -1.83
CA ALA A 286 11.51 51.87 -3.22
C ALA A 286 10.34 51.58 -4.18
N MET A 287 9.37 50.75 -3.79
CA MET A 287 8.11 50.50 -4.52
C MET A 287 6.91 51.23 -3.91
N GLY A 288 7.13 52.17 -2.98
CA GLY A 288 6.09 52.95 -2.32
C GLY A 288 5.22 52.15 -1.35
N TRP A 289 5.71 51.03 -0.82
CA TRP A 289 4.95 50.19 0.11
C TRP A 289 5.14 50.65 1.55
N ASP A 290 4.07 51.14 2.17
CA ASP A 290 4.01 51.45 3.61
C ASP A 290 3.89 50.16 4.45
N ALA A 291 5.02 49.47 4.60
CA ALA A 291 5.14 48.22 5.33
C ALA A 291 6.28 48.33 6.36
N VAL A 292 5.95 48.85 7.55
CA VAL A 292 6.93 49.13 8.62
C VAL A 292 7.40 47.85 9.33
N GLU A 293 6.52 46.85 9.47
CA GLU A 293 6.81 45.62 10.23
C GLU A 293 7.40 44.48 9.37
N ALA A 294 8.32 43.72 9.95
CA ALA A 294 8.97 42.56 9.32
C ALA A 294 7.98 41.54 8.71
N ILE A 295 6.90 41.21 9.44
CA ILE A 295 5.84 40.32 8.95
C ILE A 295 5.15 40.95 7.73
N ALA A 296 4.79 42.24 7.80
CA ALA A 296 4.10 42.95 6.74
C ALA A 296 4.93 43.03 5.44
N VAL A 297 6.23 43.28 5.55
CA VAL A 297 7.19 43.30 4.42
C VAL A 297 7.25 41.94 3.73
N VAL A 298 7.52 40.86 4.48
CA VAL A 298 7.59 39.51 3.91
C VAL A 298 6.25 39.09 3.30
N ARG A 299 5.15 39.41 3.97
CA ARG A 299 3.79 39.21 3.47
C ARG A 299 3.51 39.95 2.17
N ALA A 300 3.92 41.21 2.02
CA ALA A 300 3.67 41.99 0.80
C ALA A 300 4.43 41.39 -0.40
N TRP A 301 5.67 40.95 -0.18
CA TRP A 301 6.45 40.21 -1.18
C TRP A 301 5.84 38.86 -1.52
N VAL A 302 5.29 38.13 -0.54
CA VAL A 302 4.54 36.88 -0.77
C VAL A 302 3.26 37.12 -1.58
N GLU A 303 2.43 38.10 -1.21
CA GLU A 303 1.21 38.47 -1.96
C GLU A 303 1.54 38.86 -3.40
N LYS A 304 2.63 39.61 -3.63
CA LYS A 304 3.14 39.92 -4.98
C LYS A 304 3.57 38.67 -5.75
N ILE A 305 4.40 37.79 -5.17
CA ILE A 305 4.84 36.56 -5.86
C ILE A 305 3.65 35.65 -6.20
N LEU A 306 2.63 35.57 -5.33
CA LEU A 306 1.39 34.83 -5.61
C LEU A 306 0.58 35.50 -6.73
N THR A 307 0.53 36.84 -6.77
CA THR A 307 -0.11 37.62 -7.85
C THR A 307 0.57 37.40 -9.20
N ASP A 308 1.90 37.49 -9.27
CA ASP A 308 2.71 37.25 -10.48
C ASP A 308 2.53 35.82 -11.01
N LEU A 309 2.25 34.88 -10.11
CA LEU A 309 1.91 33.48 -10.42
C LEU A 309 0.41 33.24 -10.70
N LYS A 310 -0.45 34.26 -10.65
CA LYS A 310 -1.92 34.14 -10.73
C LYS A 310 -2.54 33.19 -9.68
N VAL A 311 -1.83 32.92 -8.59
CA VAL A 311 -2.34 32.10 -7.49
C VAL A 311 -3.26 32.97 -6.63
N GLN A 312 -4.53 32.60 -6.57
CA GLN A 312 -5.53 33.33 -5.80
C GLN A 312 -5.16 33.27 -4.32
N HIS A 313 -5.22 34.39 -3.63
CA HIS A 313 -4.97 34.48 -2.20
C HIS A 313 -5.92 35.51 -1.57
N LYS A 314 -6.35 35.24 -0.34
CA LYS A 314 -7.21 36.14 0.44
C LYS A 314 -6.67 36.27 1.86
N ARG A 315 -6.74 37.47 2.42
CA ARG A 315 -6.36 37.76 3.81
C ARG A 315 -7.39 37.11 4.75
N VAL A 316 -6.93 36.47 5.83
CA VAL A 316 -7.78 35.80 6.83
C VAL A 316 -7.57 36.47 8.19
N PRO A 317 -8.60 36.66 9.02
CA PRO A 317 -8.42 37.11 10.41
C PRO A 317 -7.52 36.15 11.20
N CYS A 318 -6.58 36.69 11.95
CA CYS A 318 -5.51 35.95 12.63
C CYS A 318 -5.01 36.72 13.88
N GLY A 319 -4.06 36.13 14.62
CA GLY A 319 -3.48 36.77 15.82
C GLY A 319 -2.67 38.06 15.53
N LYS A 320 -2.27 38.78 16.58
CA LYS A 320 -1.50 40.04 16.44
C LYS A 320 -0.09 39.82 15.87
N ASP A 321 0.53 38.68 16.16
CA ASP A 321 1.93 38.35 15.82
C ASP A 321 2.06 37.46 14.55
N GLU A 322 0.98 37.31 13.79
CA GLU A 322 0.91 36.51 12.58
C GLU A 322 0.04 37.15 11.50
N VAL A 323 0.29 36.83 10.23
CA VAL A 323 -0.58 37.20 9.11
C VAL A 323 -0.89 35.98 8.26
N SER A 324 -2.18 35.66 8.13
CA SER A 324 -2.67 34.48 7.42
C SER A 324 -3.27 34.81 6.05
N LEU A 325 -2.88 34.01 5.05
CA LEU A 325 -3.38 34.05 3.67
C LEU A 325 -4.02 32.70 3.33
N PHE A 326 -5.29 32.70 2.93
CA PHE A 326 -5.93 31.54 2.33
C PHE A 326 -5.61 31.51 0.83
N VAL A 327 -4.77 30.57 0.41
CA VAL A 327 -4.19 30.45 -0.93
C VAL A 327 -4.90 29.33 -1.69
N THR A 328 -5.33 29.60 -2.92
CA THR A 328 -6.02 28.66 -3.84
C THR A 328 -5.31 28.64 -5.18
N ALA A 329 -4.69 27.51 -5.51
CA ALA A 329 -3.98 27.33 -6.78
C ALA A 329 -4.90 26.64 -7.80
N ILE A 330 -5.25 27.35 -8.88
CA ILE A 330 -6.11 26.84 -9.97
C ILE A 330 -5.26 26.23 -11.09
N GLU A 331 -4.21 26.93 -11.54
CA GLU A 331 -3.26 26.44 -12.55
C GLU A 331 -1.84 26.30 -11.99
N ASN A 332 -1.01 25.47 -12.62
CA ASN A 332 0.39 25.30 -12.26
C ASN A 332 1.25 26.29 -13.05
N SER A 333 1.44 27.46 -12.48
CA SER A 333 2.16 28.58 -13.07
C SER A 333 3.65 28.64 -12.68
N TRP A 334 4.04 28.06 -11.54
CA TRP A 334 5.40 28.18 -10.95
C TRP A 334 6.43 27.18 -11.49
N ILE A 335 6.01 26.09 -12.14
CA ILE A 335 6.91 25.12 -12.75
C ILE A 335 7.19 25.49 -14.22
N HIS A 336 8.38 25.14 -14.70
CA HIS A 336 8.83 25.33 -16.09
C HIS A 336 8.89 26.79 -16.61
N LEU A 337 8.82 27.85 -15.78
CA LEU A 337 8.97 29.25 -16.27
C LEU A 337 10.21 29.46 -17.13
N ARG A 338 11.36 28.88 -16.78
CA ARG A 338 12.60 28.98 -17.58
C ARG A 338 12.45 28.34 -18.96
N ARG A 339 11.68 27.26 -19.07
CA ARG A 339 11.36 26.60 -20.35
C ARG A 339 10.35 27.44 -21.14
N LYS A 340 9.22 27.82 -20.53
CA LYS A 340 8.20 28.70 -21.15
C LYS A 340 8.74 30.07 -21.58
N LYS A 341 9.71 30.67 -20.85
CA LYS A 341 10.41 31.89 -21.29
C LYS A 341 11.33 31.63 -22.48
N ARG A 342 12.09 30.52 -22.51
CA ARG A 342 12.93 30.13 -23.66
C ARG A 342 12.08 29.81 -24.90
N GLU A 343 10.94 29.14 -24.73
CA GLU A 343 9.97 28.86 -25.79
C GLU A 343 9.33 30.15 -26.31
N LYS A 344 8.95 31.10 -25.45
CA LYS A 344 8.49 32.43 -25.89
C LYS A 344 9.56 33.25 -26.60
N VAL A 345 10.82 33.20 -26.15
CA VAL A 345 11.94 33.90 -26.84
C VAL A 345 12.17 33.28 -28.21
N ARG A 346 12.13 31.95 -28.34
CA ARG A 346 12.17 31.25 -29.63
C ARG A 346 11.00 31.66 -30.53
N GLN A 347 9.76 31.62 -30.03
CA GLN A 347 8.58 32.05 -30.79
C GLN A 347 8.65 33.51 -31.25
N LEU A 348 9.28 34.40 -30.48
CA LEU A 348 9.52 35.80 -30.87
C LEU A 348 10.67 35.96 -31.88
N GLN A 349 11.60 35.01 -31.94
CA GLN A 349 12.68 34.93 -32.95
C GLN A 349 12.25 34.15 -34.22
N GLU A 350 11.23 33.31 -34.10
CA GLU A 350 10.60 32.50 -35.17
C GLU A 350 9.40 33.22 -35.82
N LEU A 351 9.03 34.42 -35.33
CA LEU A 351 8.16 35.34 -36.08
C LEU A 351 8.84 35.70 -37.42
N PRO A 352 8.11 35.72 -38.55
CA PRO A 352 8.70 36.11 -39.82
C PRO A 352 9.33 37.51 -39.74
N ARG A 353 10.62 37.60 -40.09
CA ARG A 353 11.14 38.87 -40.61
C ARG A 353 10.31 39.22 -41.85
N ALA A 354 10.00 40.51 -42.03
CA ALA A 354 9.29 40.96 -43.23
C ALA A 354 10.05 40.48 -44.48
N SER A 355 9.31 39.99 -45.48
CA SER A 355 9.91 39.54 -46.73
C SER A 355 10.68 40.67 -47.40
N GLU A 356 11.77 40.34 -48.08
CA GLU A 356 12.68 41.34 -48.65
C GLU A 356 11.98 42.27 -49.65
N GLY A 357 10.94 41.79 -50.35
CA GLY A 357 10.09 42.63 -51.20
C GLY A 357 9.25 43.68 -50.46
N ILE A 358 8.92 43.49 -49.18
CA ILE A 358 8.28 44.54 -48.35
C ILE A 358 9.32 45.59 -47.95
N LEU A 359 10.55 45.16 -47.63
CA LEU A 359 11.64 46.08 -47.31
C LEU A 359 12.04 46.91 -48.54
N GLN A 360 12.16 46.29 -49.71
CA GLN A 360 12.41 46.98 -50.98
C GLN A 360 11.28 47.98 -51.31
N ALA A 361 10.00 47.60 -51.19
CA ALA A 361 8.90 48.54 -51.41
C ALA A 361 8.96 49.77 -50.46
N MET A 362 9.36 49.57 -49.20
CA MET A 362 9.56 50.66 -48.24
C MET A 362 10.83 51.49 -48.48
N GLU A 363 11.81 50.98 -49.23
CA GLU A 363 12.99 51.72 -49.68
C GLU A 363 12.74 52.47 -51.00
N GLU A 364 11.96 51.92 -51.92
CA GLU A 364 11.51 52.58 -53.14
C GLU A 364 10.59 53.78 -52.83
N GLU A 365 9.63 53.63 -51.92
CA GLU A 365 8.83 54.76 -51.41
C GLU A 365 9.67 55.85 -50.72
N LYS A 366 10.82 55.48 -50.15
CA LYS A 366 11.78 56.42 -49.53
C LYS A 366 12.62 57.14 -50.58
N ASN A 367 13.12 56.43 -51.59
CA ASN A 367 13.93 57.01 -52.65
C ASN A 367 13.10 57.92 -53.56
N SER A 368 11.83 57.58 -53.83
CA SER A 368 10.86 58.46 -54.50
C SER A 368 10.58 59.77 -53.76
N LYS A 369 10.96 59.90 -52.48
CA LYS A 369 10.76 61.09 -51.64
C LYS A 369 12.09 61.73 -51.20
N LYS A 370 13.20 61.39 -51.87
CA LYS A 370 14.56 61.87 -51.54
C LYS A 370 15.30 62.56 -52.68
N SER A 371 14.69 62.73 -53.85
CA SER A 371 15.26 63.47 -54.99
C SER A 371 15.24 65.00 -54.83
N GLU A 372 14.72 65.54 -53.72
CA GLU A 372 14.63 66.99 -53.46
C GLU A 372 15.18 67.39 -52.06
N SER A 373 16.46 67.10 -51.77
CA SER A 373 17.24 67.84 -50.76
C SER A 373 18.74 67.55 -50.88
N ASN A 374 19.59 68.58 -50.76
CA ASN A 374 21.02 68.52 -51.14
C ASN A 374 22.00 68.12 -50.02
N ASN A 375 23.11 67.49 -50.44
CA ASN A 375 24.51 67.54 -49.98
C ASN A 375 24.87 67.99 -48.54
N LEU A 376 25.70 67.19 -47.85
CA LEU A 376 27.08 67.52 -47.45
C LEU A 376 27.77 66.34 -46.70
N ASP A 377 29.11 66.31 -46.70
CA ASP A 377 29.96 65.14 -46.36
C ASP A 377 30.48 65.09 -44.91
N CYS A 378 30.99 63.93 -44.43
CA CYS A 378 32.46 63.69 -44.21
C CYS A 378 32.82 62.40 -43.41
N GLU A 379 33.59 61.49 -44.07
CA GLU A 379 34.70 60.59 -43.65
C GLU A 379 34.74 59.63 -42.39
N ASN A 380 35.67 58.65 -42.48
CA ASN A 380 36.03 57.55 -41.55
C ASN A 380 37.56 57.58 -41.21
N PRO A 381 38.09 56.71 -40.32
CA PRO A 381 39.18 55.80 -40.75
C PRO A 381 39.17 54.37 -40.13
N LYS A 382 40.20 53.54 -40.41
CA LYS A 382 40.27 52.05 -40.27
C LYS A 382 41.54 51.49 -39.54
N THR A 383 41.52 50.18 -39.20
CA THR A 383 42.62 49.16 -39.16
C THR A 383 42.02 47.73 -39.00
N GLU A 384 42.52 46.55 -39.42
CA GLU A 384 43.72 46.03 -40.18
C GLU A 384 45.04 45.85 -39.36
N ASP A 385 45.81 44.72 -39.35
CA ASP A 385 45.64 43.31 -39.86
C ASP A 385 46.76 42.34 -39.30
N SER A 386 46.85 41.03 -39.70
CA SER A 386 48.05 40.08 -39.78
C SER A 386 47.97 38.61 -39.23
N GLU A 387 48.92 37.71 -39.65
CA GLU A 387 48.85 36.20 -39.64
C GLU A 387 50.08 35.40 -39.06
N MET A 388 50.04 34.03 -39.16
CA MET A 388 51.04 32.93 -38.97
C MET A 388 50.97 32.06 -37.68
N GLY A 389 51.37 30.76 -37.61
CA GLY A 389 51.74 29.78 -38.65
C GLY A 389 52.52 28.50 -38.18
N PHE A 390 52.09 27.29 -38.60
CA PHE A 390 52.79 25.96 -38.64
C PHE A 390 53.07 25.09 -37.37
N MET A 391 53.77 23.94 -37.54
CA MET A 391 53.55 22.62 -36.87
C MET A 391 54.73 22.04 -36.00
N ALA A 392 54.53 20.84 -35.43
CA ALA A 392 55.36 20.10 -34.45
C ALA A 392 56.47 19.18 -35.04
N PRO A 393 57.23 18.48 -34.17
CA PRO A 393 57.63 17.08 -34.40
C PRO A 393 57.54 16.13 -33.16
N ASP A 394 57.94 14.87 -33.32
CA ASP A 394 57.68 13.70 -32.45
C ASP A 394 58.90 13.16 -31.61
N GLU A 395 58.63 12.10 -30.81
CA GLU A 395 59.43 10.84 -30.60
C GLU A 395 59.65 10.32 -29.15
N ASP A 396 59.18 9.07 -28.93
CA ASP A 396 59.69 7.90 -28.18
C ASP A 396 60.18 7.90 -26.70
N VAL A 397 59.75 6.87 -25.95
CA VAL A 397 60.57 5.65 -25.66
C VAL A 397 59.78 4.50 -24.98
N HIS A 398 60.13 3.27 -25.38
CA HIS A 398 59.69 1.90 -25.00
C HIS A 398 60.08 1.43 -23.55
N LEU A 399 59.89 0.20 -22.98
CA LEU A 399 59.70 -1.22 -23.43
C LEU A 399 59.19 -2.17 -22.26
N THR A 400 58.20 -3.07 -22.50
CA THR A 400 58.02 -4.51 -22.02
C THR A 400 58.14 -4.96 -20.52
N THR A 401 57.78 -6.20 -20.04
CA THR A 401 57.28 -7.50 -20.61
C THR A 401 56.56 -8.40 -19.57
N GLY A 402 55.64 -9.30 -20.01
CA GLY A 402 55.38 -10.70 -19.53
C GLY A 402 54.89 -11.01 -18.08
N ASP A 403 54.33 -12.18 -17.76
CA ASP A 403 53.75 -13.24 -18.63
C ASP A 403 52.82 -14.25 -17.90
N GLU A 404 51.99 -14.95 -18.70
CA GLU A 404 51.31 -16.28 -18.58
C GLU A 404 50.75 -16.96 -17.28
N LEU A 405 49.51 -17.50 -17.45
CA LEU A 405 48.96 -18.84 -17.08
C LEU A 405 48.92 -19.39 -15.63
N MET A 406 47.72 -19.74 -15.13
CA MET A 406 47.16 -21.12 -15.23
C MET A 406 45.75 -21.27 -14.61
N GLU A 407 44.93 -22.14 -15.22
CA GLU A 407 43.80 -22.83 -14.56
C GLU A 407 44.17 -24.31 -14.33
N GLU A 408 43.62 -24.96 -13.30
CA GLU A 408 43.55 -26.42 -13.23
C GLU A 408 42.21 -26.88 -12.62
N SER A 409 41.78 -28.12 -12.91
CA SER A 409 40.40 -28.58 -12.76
C SER A 409 40.30 -29.97 -12.11
N ALA A 410 39.14 -30.28 -11.52
CA ALA A 410 38.85 -31.63 -11.02
C ALA A 410 37.33 -31.93 -10.85
N ALA A 411 36.72 -32.64 -11.82
CA ALA A 411 35.64 -33.63 -11.58
C ALA A 411 35.35 -34.42 -12.87
N LYS A 412 35.58 -35.74 -12.82
CA LYS A 412 35.56 -36.71 -13.92
C LYS A 412 34.18 -36.91 -14.59
N GLU A 413 34.24 -37.43 -15.82
CA GLU A 413 33.14 -38.04 -16.57
C GLU A 413 32.70 -39.40 -15.97
N GLU A 414 31.45 -39.79 -16.23
CA GLU A 414 31.06 -41.18 -16.56
C GLU A 414 30.01 -41.16 -17.68
N HIS A 415 29.93 -42.23 -18.48
CA HIS A 415 29.31 -42.22 -19.81
C HIS A 415 28.57 -43.54 -20.11
N SER A 416 27.22 -43.53 -20.12
CA SER A 416 26.34 -44.63 -20.61
C SER A 416 24.86 -44.18 -20.45
N GLU A 417 23.87 -44.51 -21.30
CA GLU A 417 23.87 -45.01 -22.69
C GLU A 417 22.53 -44.63 -23.37
N HIS A 418 22.41 -44.89 -24.68
CA HIS A 418 21.16 -44.71 -25.41
C HIS A 418 20.15 -45.84 -25.12
N VAL A 419 18.91 -45.47 -24.81
CA VAL A 419 17.72 -46.23 -25.24
C VAL A 419 16.79 -45.27 -25.96
N LYS A 420 16.23 -45.71 -27.10
CA LYS A 420 15.13 -45.03 -27.79
C LYS A 420 13.82 -45.70 -27.40
N GLU A 421 12.75 -44.91 -27.33
CA GLU A 421 11.44 -45.40 -27.74
C GLU A 421 10.68 -44.25 -28.43
N GLU A 422 9.86 -44.59 -29.42
CA GLU A 422 9.12 -43.65 -30.26
C GLU A 422 7.63 -43.61 -29.86
N GLU A 423 6.81 -43.01 -30.72
CA GLU A 423 5.33 -43.02 -30.70
C GLU A 423 4.62 -42.09 -29.69
N THR A 424 3.46 -41.52 -30.03
CA THR A 424 2.94 -41.11 -31.36
C THR A 424 2.07 -39.86 -31.19
N LYS A 425 1.87 -39.07 -32.26
CA LYS A 425 0.81 -38.06 -32.30
C LYS A 425 -0.47 -38.66 -32.85
N ALA A 426 -1.56 -38.57 -32.10
CA ALA A 426 -2.92 -38.69 -32.62
C ALA A 426 -3.69 -37.36 -32.44
N LYS A 427 -4.19 -36.82 -33.55
CA LYS A 427 -5.16 -35.72 -33.62
C LYS A 427 -6.29 -36.17 -34.55
N GLN A 428 -7.46 -35.54 -34.42
CA GLN A 428 -8.76 -35.80 -35.07
C GLN A 428 -9.76 -36.53 -34.14
N GLY A 429 -11.05 -36.21 -34.17
CA GLY A 429 -11.70 -35.19 -35.01
C GLY A 429 -13.09 -34.77 -34.54
N GLU A 430 -13.53 -33.65 -35.11
CA GLU A 430 -14.87 -33.05 -35.00
C GLU A 430 -15.94 -34.02 -35.58
N THR A 431 -17.25 -33.87 -35.34
CA THR A 431 -18.07 -32.82 -35.98
C THR A 431 -19.56 -32.87 -35.56
N LEU A 432 -20.17 -31.67 -35.42
CA LEU A 432 -21.58 -31.34 -35.73
C LEU A 432 -22.70 -32.08 -34.92
N LEU A 433 -23.96 -31.65 -34.81
CA LEU A 433 -24.63 -30.35 -34.99
C LEU A 433 -25.92 -30.33 -34.15
N GLY A 434 -26.46 -29.15 -33.81
CA GLY A 434 -27.77 -29.05 -33.15
C GLY A 434 -28.23 -27.61 -32.88
N LYS A 435 -28.91 -26.98 -33.86
CA LYS A 435 -29.59 -25.68 -33.68
C LYS A 435 -31.07 -25.89 -33.39
N GLY A 436 -31.62 -25.10 -32.47
CA GLY A 436 -33.05 -24.88 -32.25
C GLY A 436 -33.29 -23.42 -31.85
N SER A 437 -34.43 -22.84 -32.24
CA SER A 437 -34.78 -21.42 -32.06
C SER A 437 -36.31 -21.26 -32.06
N SER A 438 -36.82 -20.06 -31.78
CA SER A 438 -38.22 -19.59 -31.82
C SER A 438 -39.20 -20.24 -30.82
N ASP A 439 -40.22 -19.55 -30.29
CA ASP A 439 -40.50 -18.10 -30.31
C ASP A 439 -41.40 -17.60 -29.16
N ALA A 440 -41.41 -16.27 -29.02
CA ALA A 440 -42.39 -15.34 -28.43
C ALA A 440 -43.57 -15.83 -27.56
N LYS A 441 -43.82 -15.09 -26.46
CA LYS A 441 -45.13 -14.46 -26.20
C LYS A 441 -45.11 -13.31 -25.17
N GLU A 442 -45.47 -12.13 -25.65
CA GLU A 442 -46.13 -11.03 -24.92
C GLU A 442 -47.61 -11.45 -24.65
N GLU A 443 -48.48 -10.81 -23.85
CA GLU A 443 -48.58 -9.57 -23.03
C GLU A 443 -49.77 -9.84 -22.02
N PRO A 444 -50.44 -8.90 -21.30
CA PRO A 444 -50.17 -7.50 -20.97
C PRO A 444 -50.23 -7.19 -19.45
N CYS A 445 -50.10 -5.90 -19.11
CA CYS A 445 -50.28 -5.35 -17.76
C CYS A 445 -51.60 -4.56 -17.65
N PRO A 446 -52.35 -4.60 -16.52
CA PRO A 446 -53.42 -3.65 -16.23
C PRO A 446 -52.92 -2.47 -15.38
N SER A 447 -53.28 -1.25 -15.81
CA SER A 447 -53.02 0.00 -15.07
C SER A 447 -54.25 0.44 -14.26
N GLU A 448 -54.04 0.90 -13.03
CA GLU A 448 -54.90 1.90 -12.38
C GLU A 448 -54.05 2.98 -11.69
N GLU A 449 -54.62 4.17 -11.52
CA GLU A 449 -53.90 5.40 -11.17
C GLU A 449 -54.06 5.82 -9.70
N ALA A 450 -53.40 6.94 -9.37
CA ALA A 450 -53.71 7.85 -8.27
C ALA A 450 -53.50 7.37 -6.81
N SER A 451 -52.36 7.78 -6.24
CA SER A 451 -52.41 8.91 -5.29
C SER A 451 -51.03 9.54 -5.09
N ASN A 452 -50.94 10.85 -5.32
CA ASN A 452 -49.74 11.65 -5.05
C ASN A 452 -49.67 12.03 -3.56
N LEU A 453 -48.52 11.84 -2.91
CA LEU A 453 -48.12 12.59 -1.70
C LEU A 453 -46.62 12.44 -1.38
N THR A 454 -45.74 12.72 -2.35
CA THR A 454 -44.29 12.77 -2.10
C THR A 454 -43.91 14.06 -1.36
N VAL A 455 -43.49 13.94 -0.10
CA VAL A 455 -42.88 15.04 0.66
C VAL A 455 -41.57 15.44 -0.03
N GLU A 456 -41.50 16.69 -0.51
CA GLU A 456 -40.28 17.22 -1.10
C GLU A 456 -39.17 17.35 -0.05
N LYS A 457 -38.12 16.54 -0.20
CA LYS A 457 -36.89 16.69 0.58
C LYS A 457 -35.89 17.47 -0.25
N GLU A 458 -35.80 18.78 0.02
CA GLU A 458 -34.98 19.74 -0.72
C GLU A 458 -33.59 19.19 -1.04
N ARG A 459 -33.29 19.05 -2.33
CA ARG A 459 -31.94 18.74 -2.79
C ARG A 459 -31.15 20.04 -2.88
N SER A 460 -30.30 20.27 -1.88
CA SER A 460 -29.29 21.35 -1.92
C SER A 460 -28.56 21.35 -3.27
N PRO A 461 -28.34 22.52 -3.91
CA PRO A 461 -27.67 22.57 -5.21
C PRO A 461 -26.31 21.89 -5.16
N LYS A 462 -26.02 21.02 -6.13
CA LYS A 462 -24.66 20.50 -6.32
C LYS A 462 -23.75 21.66 -6.69
N GLU A 463 -22.87 22.08 -5.79
CA GLU A 463 -21.80 23.01 -6.16
C GLU A 463 -21.04 22.46 -7.37
N THR A 464 -20.91 23.29 -8.41
CA THR A 464 -20.07 22.98 -9.56
C THR A 464 -18.62 22.98 -9.11
N SER A 465 -18.03 21.78 -9.02
CA SER A 465 -16.64 21.56 -8.57
C SER A 465 -15.65 22.45 -9.30
N ARG A 466 -15.31 23.60 -8.72
CA ARG A 466 -14.26 24.49 -9.23
C ARG A 466 -12.97 23.68 -9.30
N CYS A 467 -12.39 23.56 -10.50
CA CYS A 467 -11.16 22.81 -10.66
C CYS A 467 -10.00 23.59 -10.02
N PHE A 468 -9.46 23.07 -8.90
CA PHE A 468 -8.26 23.59 -8.25
C PHE A 468 -7.28 22.45 -7.97
N LEU A 469 -5.98 22.79 -7.98
CA LEU A 469 -4.89 21.88 -7.69
C LEU A 469 -4.75 21.64 -6.18
N PHE A 470 -4.79 22.72 -5.39
CA PHE A 470 -4.87 22.69 -3.94
C PHE A 470 -5.32 24.03 -3.35
N LYS A 471 -5.76 23.97 -2.09
CA LYS A 471 -5.93 25.13 -1.20
C LYS A 471 -5.10 24.91 0.07
N CYS A 472 -4.53 25.99 0.59
CA CYS A 472 -3.71 25.95 1.80
C CYS A 472 -3.82 27.26 2.58
N LEU A 473 -3.57 27.21 3.89
CA LEU A 473 -3.42 28.39 4.73
C LEU A 473 -1.92 28.68 4.88
N MET A 474 -1.48 29.80 4.32
CA MET A 474 -0.11 30.28 4.43
C MET A 474 -0.02 31.34 5.53
N ASN A 475 0.70 31.05 6.60
CA ASN A 475 0.92 31.97 7.72
C ASN A 475 2.31 32.57 7.62
N VAL A 476 2.43 33.87 7.87
CA VAL A 476 3.69 34.61 8.03
C VAL A 476 3.78 35.05 9.48
N LYS A 477 4.79 34.59 10.21
CA LYS A 477 4.93 34.72 11.68
C LYS A 477 6.28 35.29 12.05
N LYS A 478 6.37 36.03 13.15
CA LYS A 478 7.65 36.42 13.75
C LYS A 478 8.25 35.26 14.53
N GLU A 479 9.51 34.93 14.27
CA GLU A 479 10.27 33.93 15.03
C GLU A 479 11.60 34.57 15.49
N GLY A 480 11.56 35.15 16.68
CA GLY A 480 12.66 35.98 17.19
C GLY A 480 12.84 37.26 16.37
N ASN A 481 13.99 37.37 15.69
CA ASN A 481 14.30 38.46 14.75
C ASN A 481 14.00 38.08 13.28
N ASP A 482 13.75 36.80 13.00
CA ASP A 482 13.48 36.27 11.67
C ASP A 482 11.97 36.17 11.43
N VAL A 483 11.59 35.86 10.19
CA VAL A 483 10.19 35.63 9.80
C VAL A 483 10.01 34.20 9.28
N LEU A 484 9.17 33.44 9.97
CA LEU A 484 8.75 32.09 9.60
C LEU A 484 7.57 32.15 8.62
N VAL A 485 7.63 31.40 7.54
CA VAL A 485 6.50 31.19 6.62
C VAL A 485 6.08 29.72 6.67
N GLU A 486 4.81 29.46 7.01
CA GLU A 486 4.23 28.12 7.15
C GLU A 486 3.09 27.88 6.16
N MET A 487 3.11 26.78 5.40
CA MET A 487 2.00 26.34 4.54
C MET A 487 1.30 25.11 5.11
N HIS A 488 0.08 25.32 5.61
CA HIS A 488 -0.83 24.30 6.13
C HIS A 488 -1.74 23.78 5.01
N TRP A 489 -1.74 22.46 4.80
CA TRP A 489 -2.61 21.82 3.80
C TRP A 489 -4.08 21.89 4.24
N VAL A 490 -4.96 22.38 3.37
CA VAL A 490 -6.42 22.34 3.58
C VAL A 490 -7.01 21.23 2.71
N GLU A 491 -6.93 21.35 1.38
CA GLU A 491 -7.48 20.38 0.45
C GLU A 491 -6.76 20.43 -0.92
N GLY A 492 -6.97 19.43 -1.78
CA GLY A 492 -6.36 19.40 -3.12
C GLY A 492 -6.06 18.01 -3.65
N GLN A 493 -5.54 17.98 -4.87
CA GLN A 493 -5.22 16.77 -5.64
C GLN A 493 -3.83 16.22 -5.30
N ASN A 494 -2.83 17.09 -5.11
CA ASN A 494 -1.45 16.69 -4.82
C ASN A 494 -0.74 17.69 -3.89
N ARG A 495 -0.11 17.19 -2.82
CA ARG A 495 0.66 17.98 -1.84
C ARG A 495 2.03 18.42 -2.37
N ASP A 496 2.62 17.70 -3.31
CA ASP A 496 3.93 18.07 -3.88
C ASP A 496 3.86 19.39 -4.66
N LEU A 497 2.71 19.70 -5.25
CA LEU A 497 2.43 21.00 -5.88
C LEU A 497 2.51 22.15 -4.85
N MET A 498 2.02 21.92 -3.62
CA MET A 498 2.14 22.89 -2.52
C MET A 498 3.59 23.04 -2.05
N ASN A 499 4.34 21.93 -1.98
CA ASN A 499 5.77 21.96 -1.65
C ASN A 499 6.59 22.71 -2.71
N GLN A 500 6.26 22.53 -3.99
CA GLN A 500 6.89 23.19 -5.12
C GLN A 500 6.57 24.69 -5.15
N LEU A 501 5.34 25.10 -4.80
CA LEU A 501 5.00 26.52 -4.62
C LEU A 501 5.78 27.13 -3.44
N CYS A 502 5.81 26.45 -2.29
CA CYS A 502 6.58 26.87 -1.11
C CYS A 502 8.07 27.10 -1.46
N THR A 503 8.67 26.11 -2.12
CA THR A 503 10.05 26.16 -2.62
C THR A 503 10.27 27.28 -3.64
N TYR A 504 9.31 27.54 -4.52
CA TYR A 504 9.39 28.63 -5.49
C TYR A 504 9.35 30.00 -4.79
N VAL A 505 8.40 30.22 -3.87
CA VAL A 505 8.26 31.48 -3.12
C VAL A 505 9.55 31.78 -2.34
N ARG A 506 10.06 30.81 -1.56
CA ARG A 506 11.36 30.92 -0.86
C ARG A 506 12.48 31.33 -1.82
N ASN A 507 12.60 30.66 -2.97
CA ASN A 507 13.66 30.90 -3.93
C ASN A 507 13.53 32.24 -4.67
N GLN A 508 12.33 32.81 -4.81
CA GLN A 508 12.16 34.17 -5.34
C GLN A 508 12.46 35.23 -4.28
N ILE A 509 12.05 35.03 -3.02
CA ILE A 509 12.41 35.92 -1.90
C ILE A 509 13.93 36.04 -1.77
N LEU A 510 14.68 34.93 -1.86
CA LEU A 510 16.14 34.95 -1.82
C LEU A 510 16.78 35.61 -3.06
N ARG A 511 16.16 35.48 -4.25
CA ARG A 511 16.64 36.17 -5.47
C ARG A 511 16.41 37.68 -5.43
N LEU A 512 15.30 38.13 -4.85
CA LEU A 512 14.99 39.56 -4.68
C LEU A 512 15.98 40.27 -3.75
N VAL A 513 16.80 39.51 -3.02
CA VAL A 513 17.92 39.99 -2.20
C VAL A 513 19.24 39.90 -2.98
N ALA A 514 19.50 38.79 -3.67
CA ALA A 514 20.70 38.58 -4.49
C ALA A 514 20.75 39.32 -5.85
N SER A 515 19.86 40.30 -6.10
CA SER A 515 19.74 41.06 -7.36
C SER A 515 19.66 42.57 -7.13
#